data_AF-A0A161XFF3-F1
#
_entry.id   AF-A0A161XFF3-F1
#
_cell.length_a   1.000
_cell.length_b   1.000
_cell.length_c   1.000
_cell.angle_alpha   90.00
_cell.angle_beta   90.00
_cell.angle_gamma   90.00
#
_symmetry.space_group_name_H-M   'P 1'
#
loop_
_entity.id
_entity.type
_entity.pdbx_description
1 polymer ?
#
loop_
_entity_poly.entity_id
_entity_poly.type
_entity_poly.pdbx_seq_one_letter_code
_entity_poly.pdbx_strand_id
1 'polypeptide(L)' 'MADNAEFIGFPDAEAALAHRVGAGGWIFVAESGKAVWFNLSFTPSVILTHQSVYGISGKLI' A
#
# COMPACT_ATOMS: atom_id res chain seq x y z
N MET A 1 -1.50 21.26 7.05
CA MET A 1 -2.25 20.13 7.63
C MET A 1 -1.58 18.89 7.06
N ALA A 2 -0.67 18.26 7.82
CA ALA A 2 0.01 17.07 7.34
C ALA A 2 -1.02 15.95 7.33
N ASP A 3 -1.50 15.60 6.14
CA ASP A 3 -2.34 14.43 5.95
C ASP A 3 -1.47 13.21 6.31
N ASN A 4 -1.57 12.79 7.56
CA ASN A 4 -0.82 11.69 8.13
C ASN A 4 -1.47 10.38 7.68
N ALA A 5 -1.74 10.24 6.38
CA ALA A 5 -2.33 9.05 5.81
C ALA A 5 -1.35 7.89 6.04
N GLU A 6 -1.74 7.01 6.94
CA GLU A 6 -0.99 5.82 7.32
C GLU A 6 -0.98 4.80 6.17
N PHE A 7 -2.07 4.76 5.39
CA PHE A 7 -2.21 3.98 4.18
C PHE A 7 -3.16 4.68 3.20
N ILE A 8 -2.95 4.46 1.89
CA ILE A 8 -3.75 5.05 0.81
C ILE A 8 -4.10 3.96 -0.19
N GLY A 9 -5.39 3.79 -0.47
CA GLY A 9 -5.88 2.91 -1.53
C GLY A 9 -5.79 3.58 -2.90
N PHE A 10 -5.23 2.88 -3.86
CA PHE A 10 -5.11 3.27 -5.26
C PHE A 10 -5.86 2.30 -6.17
N PRO A 11 -6.47 2.81 -7.26
CA PRO A 11 -7.13 1.95 -8.23
C PRO A 11 -6.13 1.07 -9.00
N ASP A 12 -4.89 1.53 -9.17
CA ASP A 12 -3.86 0.90 -9.99
C ASP A 12 -2.48 0.95 -9.32
N ALA A 13 -1.64 -0.03 -9.63
CA ALA A 13 -0.27 -0.12 -9.13
C ALA A 13 0.61 1.07 -9.55
N GLU A 14 0.41 1.62 -10.76
CA GLU A 14 1.17 2.78 -11.24
C GLU A 14 0.92 4.03 -10.40
N ALA A 15 -0.33 4.28 -9.99
CA ALA A 15 -0.66 5.42 -9.14
C ALA A 15 -0.02 5.29 -7.75
N ALA A 16 -0.01 4.08 -7.18
CA ALA A 16 0.67 3.79 -5.92
C ALA A 16 2.20 3.95 -6.04
N LEU A 17 2.79 3.49 -7.15
CA LEU A 17 4.22 3.63 -7.43
C LEU A 17 4.63 5.10 -7.57
N ALA A 18 3.84 5.90 -8.30
CA ALA A 18 4.08 7.34 -8.43
C ALA A 18 4.06 8.04 -7.05
N HIS A 19 3.17 7.62 -6.15
CA HIS A 19 3.13 8.14 -4.78
C HIS A 19 4.37 7.72 -3.96
N ARG A 20 4.78 6.45 -4.04
CA ARG A 20 5.97 5.93 -3.35
C ARG A 20 7.27 6.63 -3.74
N VAL A 21 7.41 7.07 -5.00
CA VAL A 21 8.62 7.79 -5.44
C VAL A 21 8.87 9.05 -4.59
N GLY A 22 7.81 9.74 -4.15
CA GLY A 22 7.91 10.93 -3.29
C GLY A 22 7.79 10.64 -1.79
N ALA A 23 6.99 9.64 -1.40
CA ALA A 23 6.64 9.37 -0.01
C ALA A 23 7.45 8.23 0.66
N GLY A 24 8.14 7.39 -0.11
CA GLY A 24 8.74 6.15 0.37
C GLY A 24 7.68 5.09 0.71
N GLY A 25 7.98 4.17 1.63
CA GLY A 25 7.01 3.18 2.11
C GLY A 25 6.88 1.92 1.26
N TRP A 26 5.80 1.18 1.51
CA TRP A 26 5.51 -0.13 0.95
C TRP A 26 4.25 -0.08 0.10
N ILE A 27 4.21 -0.83 -1.00
CA ILE A 27 3.00 -0.96 -1.80
C ILE A 27 2.56 -2.41 -1.83
N PHE A 28 1.31 -2.66 -1.48
CA PHE A 28 0.64 -3.93 -1.73
C PHE A 28 -0.16 -3.84 -3.01
N VAL A 29 0.13 -4.72 -3.98
CA VAL A 29 -0.63 -4.84 -5.23
C VAL A 29 -1.47 -6.10 -5.16
N ALA A 30 -2.78 -5.94 -5.12
CA ALA A 30 -3.73 -7.05 -5.18
C ALA A 30 -3.76 -7.68 -6.57
N GLU A 31 -4.06 -8.97 -6.66
CA GLU A 31 -4.27 -9.65 -7.95
C GLU A 31 -5.42 -9.05 -8.76
N SER A 32 -6.38 -8.40 -8.11
CA SER A 32 -7.46 -7.67 -8.78
C SER A 32 -6.99 -6.39 -9.51
N GLY A 33 -5.71 -6.01 -9.41
CA GLY A 33 -5.13 -4.81 -10.04
C GLY A 33 -5.12 -3.56 -9.14
N LYS A 34 -5.89 -3.56 -8.05
CA LYS A 34 -5.87 -2.51 -7.03
C LYS A 34 -4.56 -2.50 -6.27
N ALA A 35 -4.16 -1.33 -5.79
CA ALA A 35 -2.96 -1.19 -4.97
C ALA A 35 -3.26 -0.43 -3.68
N VAL A 36 -2.49 -0.70 -2.64
CA VAL A 36 -2.56 0.02 -1.37
C VAL A 36 -1.14 0.40 -0.98
N TRP A 37 -0.90 1.69 -0.85
CA TRP A 37 0.33 2.22 -0.30
C TRP A 37 0.24 2.27 1.22
N PHE A 38 1.34 1.95 1.89
CA PHE A 38 1.51 2.01 3.32
C PHE A 38 2.76 2.83 3.63
N ASN A 39 2.67 3.69 4.66
CA ASN A 39 3.81 4.48 5.09
C ASN A 39 4.94 3.61 5.68
N LEU A 40 6.10 4.22 5.94
CA LEU A 40 7.28 3.55 6.51
C LEU A 40 7.09 3.08 7.97
N SER A 41 6.02 3.51 8.64
CA SER A 41 5.70 3.03 10.00
C SER A 41 5.13 1.62 9.97
N PHE A 42 4.61 1.16 8.82
CA PHE A 42 4.19 -0.23 8.64
C PHE A 42 5.36 -1.12 8.25
N THR A 43 5.36 -2.33 8.81
CA THR A 43 6.25 -3.41 8.40
C THR A 43 5.53 -4.39 7.48
N PRO A 44 6.25 -5.12 6.61
CA PRO A 44 5.65 -6.11 5.72
C PRO A 44 4.72 -7.11 6.42
N SER A 45 5.11 -7.57 7.61
CA SER A 45 4.32 -8.50 8.42
C SER A 45 2.98 -7.89 8.84
N VAL A 46 2.98 -6.63 9.30
CA VAL A 46 1.75 -5.91 9.69
C VAL A 46 0.88 -5.67 8.46
N ILE A 47 1.49 -5.27 7.34
CA ILE A 47 0.78 -5.03 6.08
C ILE A 47 0.04 -6.30 5.67
N LEU A 48 0.71 -7.46 5.61
CA LEU A 48 0.08 -8.73 5.22
C LEU A 48 -1.07 -9.16 6.14
N THR A 49 -1.07 -8.71 7.40
CA THR A 49 -2.16 -8.94 8.36
C THR A 49 -3.20 -7.82 8.42
N HIS A 50 -3.02 -6.73 7.65
CA HIS A 50 -3.88 -5.57 7.71
C HIS A 50 -5.24 -5.87 7.08
N GLN A 51 -6.34 -5.40 7.68
CA GLN A 51 -7.71 -5.66 7.19
C GLN A 51 -7.91 -5.28 5.71
N SER A 52 -7.17 -4.29 5.22
CA SER A 52 -7.25 -3.80 3.83
C SER A 52 -6.68 -4.77 2.81
N VAL A 53 -5.88 -5.75 3.24
CA VAL A 53 -5.28 -6.79 2.38
C VAL A 53 -5.52 -8.21 2.92
N TYR A 54 -6.16 -8.31 4.08
CA TYR A 54 -6.49 -9.59 4.71
C TYR A 54 -7.45 -10.38 3.82
N GLY A 55 -7.01 -11.56 3.38
CA GLY A 55 -7.75 -12.39 2.43
C GLY A 55 -7.66 -11.95 0.96
N ILE A 56 -6.83 -10.93 0.67
CA ILE A 56 -6.53 -10.50 -0.70
C ILE A 56 -5.18 -11.09 -1.09
N SER A 57 -5.16 -11.91 -2.13
CA SER A 57 -3.92 -12.39 -2.74
C SER A 57 -3.27 -11.26 -3.54
N GLY A 58 -1.96 -11.12 -3.42
CA GLY A 58 -1.22 -10.03 -4.03
C GLY A 58 0.28 -10.11 -3.76
N LYS A 59 0.99 -9.05 -4.16
CA LYS A 59 2.44 -8.91 -3.97
C LYS A 59 2.75 -7.60 -3.25
N LEU A 60 3.70 -7.65 -2.32
CA LEU A 60 4.27 -6.47 -1.70
C LEU A 60 5.52 -6.05 -2.49
N ILE A 61 5.64 -4.77 -2.82
CA ILE A 61 6.75 -4.17 -3.58
C ILE A 61 7.27 -2.90 -2.94
#